data_AF-L8GUW3-F1
#
_entry.id   AF-L8GUW3-F1
#
_cell.length_a   1.000
_cell.length_b   1.000
_cell.length_c   1.000
_cell.angle_alpha   90.00
_cell.angle_beta   90.00
_cell.angle_gamma   90.00
#
_symmetry.space_group_name_H-M   'P 1'
#
loop_
_entity.id
_entity.type
_entity.pdbx_description
1 polymer ?
#
loop_
_entity_poly.entity_id
_entity_poly.type
_entity_poly.pdbx_seq_one_letter_code
_entity_poly.pdbx_strand_id
1 'polypeptide(L)'
;MLLLALVVLSAVLFCMVKTMQNNEAWEAEDAEVWGRRPPSQRHALHNAAQDKAAAAKKMSEADRQAEGRWFRRVRDVRGECRGQVHLVMQFPVLAAVDFRQEQKEVVVDEHLEMDARRRLYNHLAYVNSLPPVHRERRQAEYAETLRRNVANPYVKEIHLLMEREADKAFIVSQGVHDPCGKLKFVFLGKYLTYHDAIQYADEHLKGEMAMIMNCDVFLGEGFGALTRDHFHVGAKPHNSSSSEPVAATSGDQQKATAGSADEEPGQQQQHGFKVYALSRYELTSPFCVEKKNEHCLARADISSLDAFLFLSPLPFNFSANVAELAIKQNTWGAENALVEAMREKGAVLKNPCHLLQLGHMHCDGKFRPNQGTYQGKAKIEVSDKLGRVGRAYEL
;
A
#
# COMPACT_ATOMS: atom_id res chain seq x y z
N MET A 1 24.61 -18.80 -32.29
CA MET A 1 25.13 -18.10 -31.09
C MET A 1 25.68 -16.73 -31.44
N LEU A 2 26.76 -16.61 -32.24
CA LEU A 2 27.36 -15.31 -32.59
C LEU A 2 26.39 -14.34 -33.31
N LEU A 3 25.61 -14.87 -34.27
CA LEU A 3 24.61 -14.08 -35.01
C LEU A 3 23.48 -13.56 -34.11
N LEU A 4 23.04 -14.37 -33.13
CA LEU A 4 22.01 -13.98 -32.17
C LEU A 4 22.52 -12.89 -31.23
N ALA A 5 23.78 -12.99 -30.78
CA ALA A 5 24.43 -11.97 -29.97
C ALA A 5 24.56 -10.63 -30.71
N LEU A 6 24.88 -10.66 -32.02
CA LEU A 6 24.96 -9.45 -32.84
C LEU A 6 23.60 -8.78 -33.04
N VAL A 7 22.52 -9.56 -33.21
CA VAL A 7 21.14 -9.02 -33.31
C VAL A 7 20.69 -8.38 -32.01
N VAL A 8 20.97 -9.01 -30.86
CA VAL A 8 20.66 -8.43 -29.54
C VAL A 8 21.47 -7.15 -29.31
N LEU A 9 22.77 -7.16 -29.63
CA LEU A 9 23.62 -5.99 -29.48
C LEU A 9 23.15 -4.82 -30.38
N SER A 10 22.73 -5.09 -31.61
CA SER A 10 22.23 -4.05 -32.51
C SER A 10 20.89 -3.46 -32.03
N ALA A 11 20.00 -4.29 -31.47
CA ALA A 11 18.74 -3.83 -30.89
C ALA A 11 18.98 -2.94 -29.66
N VAL A 12 19.93 -3.32 -28.80
CA VAL A 12 20.33 -2.50 -27.63
C VAL A 12 20.93 -1.17 -28.08
N LEU A 13 21.86 -1.19 -29.05
CA LEU A 13 22.47 0.04 -29.57
C LEU A 13 21.42 0.97 -30.20
N PHE A 14 20.49 0.42 -30.97
CA PHE A 14 19.41 1.18 -31.60
C PHE A 14 18.49 1.84 -30.55
N CYS A 15 18.13 1.11 -29.48
CA CYS A 15 17.39 1.68 -28.35
C CYS A 15 18.17 2.82 -27.68
N MET A 16 19.47 2.64 -27.41
CA MET A 16 20.29 3.68 -26.78
C MET A 16 20.39 4.95 -27.65
N VAL A 17 20.61 4.80 -28.96
CA VAL A 17 20.67 5.95 -29.89
C VAL A 17 19.33 6.68 -29.94
N LYS A 18 18.20 5.95 -30.00
CA LYS A 18 16.87 6.56 -30.02
C LYS A 18 16.54 7.28 -28.71
N THR A 19 16.97 6.74 -27.56
CA THR A 19 16.85 7.40 -26.26
C THR A 19 17.69 8.68 -26.20
N MET A 20 18.92 8.66 -26.72
CA MET A 20 19.77 9.85 -26.78
C MET A 20 19.19 10.94 -27.69
N GLN A 21 18.70 10.57 -28.88
CA GLN A 21 18.04 11.51 -29.80
C GLN A 21 16.76 12.10 -29.21
N ASN A 22 15.97 11.30 -28.47
CA ASN A 22 14.80 11.81 -27.77
C ASN A 22 15.18 12.77 -26.65
N ASN A 23 16.30 12.53 -25.93
CA ASN A 23 16.79 13.44 -24.91
C ASN A 23 17.27 14.77 -25.51
N GLU A 24 17.97 14.76 -26.65
CA GLU A 24 18.40 15.98 -27.35
C GLU A 24 17.21 16.79 -27.87
N ALA A 25 16.18 16.13 -28.42
CA ALA A 25 14.94 16.79 -28.84
C ALA A 25 14.19 17.42 -27.65
N TRP A 26 14.23 16.77 -26.48
CA TRP A 26 13.66 17.30 -25.24
C TRP A 26 14.43 18.50 -24.70
N GLU A 27 15.76 18.45 -24.69
CA GLU A 27 16.58 19.59 -24.27
C GLU A 27 16.38 20.80 -25.19
N ALA A 28 16.15 20.57 -26.49
CA ALA A 28 15.82 21.62 -27.45
C ALA A 28 14.42 22.23 -27.21
N GLU A 29 13.41 21.41 -26.92
CA GLU A 29 12.04 21.88 -26.65
C GLU A 29 11.96 22.64 -25.32
N ASP A 30 12.65 22.18 -24.28
CA ASP A 30 12.72 22.86 -22.99
C ASP A 30 13.52 24.18 -23.09
N ALA A 31 14.57 24.22 -23.92
CA ALA A 31 15.31 25.45 -24.23
C ALA A 31 14.46 26.46 -25.02
N GLU A 32 13.60 26.01 -25.94
CA GLU A 32 12.68 26.89 -26.68
C GLU A 32 11.58 27.46 -25.77
N VAL A 33 10.99 26.62 -24.92
CA VAL A 33 10.02 27.03 -23.89
C VAL A 33 10.66 27.97 -22.86
N TRP A 34 11.94 27.75 -22.52
CA TRP A 34 12.70 28.62 -21.63
C TRP A 34 13.03 29.98 -22.28
N GLY A 35 13.37 29.98 -23.57
CA GLY A 35 13.70 31.19 -24.34
C GLY A 35 12.51 32.15 -24.50
N ARG A 36 11.28 31.62 -24.59
CA ARG A 36 10.04 32.42 -24.71
C ARG A 36 9.59 33.08 -23.40
N ARG A 37 10.21 32.77 -22.25
CA ARG A 37 9.82 33.37 -20.96
C ARG A 37 10.40 34.79 -20.80
N PRO A 38 9.62 35.73 -20.22
CA PRO A 38 10.12 37.04 -19.85
C PRO A 38 11.36 36.93 -18.96
N PRO A 39 12.37 37.81 -19.11
CA PRO A 39 13.60 37.77 -18.31
C PRO A 39 13.36 37.74 -16.79
N SER A 40 12.31 38.41 -16.31
CA SER A 40 11.91 38.42 -14.89
C SER A 40 11.46 37.05 -14.39
N GLN A 41 10.75 36.27 -15.21
CA GLN A 41 10.34 34.90 -14.87
C GLN A 41 11.52 33.94 -14.91
N ARG A 42 12.45 34.11 -15.86
CA ARG A 42 13.69 33.31 -15.92
C ARG A 42 14.55 33.52 -14.68
N HIS A 43 14.71 34.77 -14.24
CA HIS A 43 15.45 35.08 -13.02
C HIS A 43 14.78 34.51 -11.77
N ALA A 44 13.44 34.62 -11.67
CA ALA A 44 12.69 34.06 -10.55
C ALA A 44 12.79 32.52 -10.49
N LEU A 45 12.74 31.83 -11.63
CA LEU A 45 12.87 30.38 -11.70
C LEU A 45 14.29 29.90 -11.45
N HIS A 46 15.29 30.63 -11.94
CA HIS A 46 16.69 30.34 -11.67
C HIS A 46 17.01 30.52 -10.18
N ASN A 47 16.55 31.61 -9.56
CA ASN A 47 16.71 31.84 -8.13
C ASN A 47 15.94 30.77 -7.32
N ALA A 48 14.71 30.42 -7.71
CA ALA A 48 13.97 29.34 -7.09
C ALA A 48 14.68 27.98 -7.25
N ALA A 49 15.33 27.70 -8.39
CA ALA A 49 16.11 26.48 -8.60
C ALA A 49 17.40 26.47 -7.75
N GLN A 50 18.08 27.61 -7.60
CA GLN A 50 19.23 27.76 -6.72
C GLN A 50 18.84 27.62 -5.24
N ASP A 51 17.73 28.22 -4.84
CA ASP A 51 17.16 28.09 -3.49
C ASP A 51 16.72 26.66 -3.21
N LYS A 52 16.13 25.97 -4.20
CA LYS A 52 15.80 24.54 -4.14
C LYS A 52 17.05 23.68 -4.03
N ALA A 53 18.10 23.96 -4.81
CA ALA A 53 19.37 23.25 -4.71
C ALA A 53 20.07 23.50 -3.36
N ALA A 54 19.94 24.69 -2.79
CA ALA A 54 20.42 25.04 -1.46
C ALA A 54 19.60 24.35 -0.35
N ALA A 55 18.27 24.27 -0.49
CA ALA A 55 17.38 23.55 0.41
C ALA A 55 17.60 22.03 0.35
N ALA A 56 17.85 21.49 -0.84
CA ALA A 56 18.23 20.09 -1.04
C ALA A 56 19.57 19.74 -0.40
N LYS A 57 20.53 20.68 -0.43
CA LYS A 57 21.78 20.54 0.31
C LYS A 57 21.58 20.59 1.83
N LYS A 58 20.50 21.24 2.31
CA LYS A 58 20.07 21.34 3.72
C LYS A 58 19.16 20.18 4.17
N MET A 59 19.23 19.01 3.56
CA MET A 59 18.81 17.80 4.28
C MET A 59 19.59 17.75 5.60
N SER A 60 18.90 17.66 6.73
CA SER A 60 19.58 17.85 8.02
C SER A 60 20.65 16.77 8.18
N GLU A 61 21.79 17.12 8.79
CA GLU A 61 22.84 16.15 9.12
C GLU A 61 22.24 14.93 9.83
N ALA A 62 21.21 15.13 10.66
CA ALA A 62 20.47 14.09 11.35
C ALA A 62 19.70 13.14 10.40
N ASP A 63 19.01 13.67 9.39
CA ASP A 63 18.29 12.85 8.40
C ASP A 63 19.26 12.05 7.53
N ARG A 64 20.35 12.70 7.08
CA ARG A 64 21.41 12.05 6.29
C ARG A 64 22.14 10.97 7.09
N GLN A 65 22.36 11.21 8.38
CA GLN A 65 22.89 10.21 9.31
C GLN A 65 21.88 9.10 9.61
N ALA A 66 20.59 9.38 9.74
CA ALA A 66 19.55 8.38 9.96
C ALA A 66 19.43 7.44 8.76
N GLU A 67 19.34 8.00 7.56
CA GLU A 67 19.33 7.24 6.31
C GLU A 67 20.63 6.45 6.12
N GLY A 68 21.79 7.08 6.38
CA GLY A 68 23.09 6.41 6.33
C GLY A 68 23.30 5.30 7.39
N ARG A 69 22.66 5.40 8.56
CA ARG A 69 22.62 4.33 9.58
C ARG A 69 21.73 3.18 9.12
N TRP A 70 20.57 3.50 8.53
CA TRP A 70 19.66 2.51 7.98
C TRP A 70 20.34 1.70 6.86
N PHE A 71 20.94 2.37 5.87
CA PHE A 71 21.67 1.70 4.79
C PHE A 71 22.87 0.88 5.27
N ARG A 72 23.62 1.34 6.29
CA ARG A 72 24.72 0.56 6.89
C ARG A 72 24.21 -0.70 7.57
N ARG A 73 23.14 -0.60 8.37
CA ARG A 73 22.51 -1.76 9.01
C ARG A 73 22.00 -2.76 7.99
N VAL A 74 21.43 -2.28 6.87
CA VAL A 74 20.96 -3.10 5.73
C VAL A 74 22.11 -3.82 5.01
N ARG A 75 23.28 -3.19 4.88
CA ARG A 75 24.44 -3.77 4.17
C ARG A 75 25.09 -4.93 4.93
N ASP A 76 24.95 -4.96 6.26
CA ASP A 76 25.48 -5.99 7.15
C ASP A 76 24.53 -7.18 7.40
N VAL A 77 23.29 -7.15 6.89
CA VAL A 77 22.28 -8.25 7.07
C VAL A 77 22.58 -9.48 6.21
N ARG A 78 23.83 -9.73 5.81
CA ARG A 78 24.22 -10.96 5.09
C ARG A 78 23.99 -12.24 5.91
N GLY A 79 23.65 -12.15 7.20
CA GLY A 79 23.51 -13.30 8.09
C GLY A 79 22.09 -13.81 8.36
N GLU A 80 21.07 -12.96 8.40
CA GLU A 80 19.76 -13.37 8.93
C GLU A 80 18.60 -12.83 8.11
N CYS A 81 18.24 -13.56 7.05
CA CYS A 81 16.97 -13.42 6.34
C CYS A 81 15.79 -13.92 7.19
N ARG A 82 15.72 -13.54 8.47
CA ARG A 82 14.73 -14.00 9.46
C ARG A 82 13.74 -12.90 9.82
N GLY A 83 13.16 -12.27 8.81
CA GLY A 83 12.07 -11.34 9.03
C GLY A 83 10.85 -12.04 9.63
N GLN A 84 9.89 -11.25 10.09
CA GLN A 84 8.70 -11.75 10.76
C GLN A 84 7.38 -11.27 10.16
N VAL A 85 7.42 -10.24 9.31
CA VAL A 85 6.24 -9.70 8.63
C VAL A 85 6.25 -10.14 7.17
N HIS A 86 5.15 -10.73 6.72
CA HIS A 86 4.88 -10.97 5.31
C HIS A 86 4.19 -9.75 4.72
N LEU A 87 4.73 -9.20 3.62
CA LEU A 87 4.11 -8.10 2.90
C LEU A 87 3.26 -8.63 1.75
N VAL A 88 2.03 -8.14 1.62
CA VAL A 88 1.11 -8.46 0.52
C VAL A 88 0.81 -7.16 -0.20
N MET A 89 1.29 -7.02 -1.44
CA MET A 89 1.27 -5.74 -2.15
C MET A 89 0.84 -5.91 -3.62
N GLN A 90 0.18 -4.89 -4.17
CA GLN A 90 0.01 -4.75 -5.62
C GLN A 90 1.14 -3.91 -6.19
N PHE A 91 1.93 -4.45 -7.12
CA PHE A 91 2.93 -3.67 -7.85
C PHE A 91 2.36 -3.19 -9.19
N PRO A 92 1.93 -1.92 -9.31
CA PRO A 92 1.43 -1.41 -10.57
C PRO A 92 2.59 -1.16 -11.53
N VAL A 93 2.59 -1.86 -12.67
CA VAL A 93 3.54 -1.59 -13.75
C VAL A 93 2.96 -0.54 -14.67
N LEU A 94 3.57 0.65 -14.66
CA LEU A 94 3.10 1.81 -15.43
C LEU A 94 3.75 1.93 -16.82
N ALA A 95 4.82 1.17 -17.06
CA ALA A 95 5.71 1.33 -18.21
C ALA A 95 5.58 0.26 -19.29
N ALA A 96 4.95 -0.89 -19.01
CA ALA A 96 4.99 -2.05 -19.90
C ALA A 96 3.93 -2.06 -21.00
N VAL A 97 3.20 -0.97 -21.19
CA VAL A 97 2.22 -0.94 -22.28
C VAL A 97 2.59 0.12 -23.30
N ASP A 98 3.23 -0.33 -24.37
CA ASP A 98 3.09 0.34 -25.66
C ASP A 98 1.64 0.14 -26.13
N PHE A 99 0.72 0.91 -25.56
CA PHE A 99 -0.71 0.86 -25.87
C PHE A 99 -1.01 1.17 -27.35
N ARG A 100 -0.03 1.65 -28.13
CA ARG A 100 -0.17 1.84 -29.57
C ARG A 100 -0.06 0.53 -30.35
N GLN A 101 0.67 -0.48 -29.83
CA GLN A 101 0.79 -1.78 -30.48
C GLN A 101 -0.43 -2.67 -30.22
N GLU A 102 -0.98 -2.68 -29.00
CA GLU A 102 -2.15 -3.51 -28.67
C GLU A 102 -3.48 -2.99 -29.26
N GLN A 103 -3.57 -1.71 -29.65
CA GLN A 103 -4.76 -1.20 -30.36
C GLN A 103 -5.05 -1.89 -31.71
N LYS A 104 -4.08 -2.61 -32.28
CA LYS A 104 -4.26 -3.30 -33.57
C LYS A 104 -4.89 -4.69 -33.49
N GLU A 105 -4.90 -5.33 -32.31
CA GLU A 105 -5.37 -6.73 -32.20
C GLU A 105 -6.21 -7.03 -30.94
N VAL A 106 -6.81 -6.03 -30.28
CA VAL A 106 -7.92 -6.35 -29.38
C VAL A 106 -9.16 -6.66 -30.24
N VAL A 107 -9.33 -7.93 -30.58
CA VAL A 107 -10.65 -8.48 -30.91
C VAL A 107 -11.45 -8.43 -29.61
N VAL A 108 -12.16 -7.32 -29.41
CA VAL A 108 -13.00 -7.11 -28.23
C VAL A 108 -14.16 -8.09 -28.34
N ASP A 109 -14.20 -9.07 -27.43
CA ASP A 109 -15.41 -9.86 -27.19
C ASP A 109 -16.57 -8.89 -26.92
N GLU A 110 -17.63 -8.96 -27.74
CA GLU A 110 -18.81 -8.10 -27.63
C GLU A 110 -19.53 -8.24 -26.28
N HIS A 111 -19.14 -9.21 -25.46
CA HIS A 111 -19.71 -9.45 -24.12
C HIS A 111 -18.98 -8.77 -22.96
N LEU A 112 -17.90 -8.01 -23.20
CA LEU A 112 -17.38 -7.15 -22.13
C LEU A 112 -18.39 -6.03 -21.82
N GLU A 113 -18.92 -6.02 -20.58
CA GLU A 113 -19.83 -4.97 -20.10
C GLU A 113 -19.30 -3.58 -20.47
N MET A 114 -20.18 -2.74 -21.06
CA MET A 114 -19.86 -1.37 -21.47
C MET A 114 -19.15 -0.56 -20.37
N ASP A 115 -19.43 -0.87 -19.11
CA ASP A 115 -18.85 -0.23 -17.95
C ASP A 115 -17.38 -0.59 -17.72
N ALA A 116 -16.98 -1.83 -17.97
CA ALA A 116 -15.57 -2.24 -17.95
C ALA A 116 -14.81 -1.57 -19.11
N ARG A 117 -15.44 -1.48 -20.29
CA ARG A 117 -14.90 -0.82 -21.48
C ARG A 117 -14.66 0.68 -21.27
N ARG A 118 -15.62 1.37 -20.65
CA ARG A 118 -15.51 2.80 -20.33
C ARG A 118 -14.45 3.09 -19.25
N ARG A 119 -14.36 2.23 -18.23
CA ARG A 119 -13.34 2.36 -17.17
C ARG A 119 -11.93 2.13 -17.69
N LEU A 120 -11.75 1.10 -18.53
CA LEU A 120 -10.49 0.86 -19.20
C LEU A 120 -10.12 2.07 -20.07
N TYR A 121 -11.02 2.57 -20.90
CA TYR A 121 -10.78 3.76 -21.73
C TYR A 121 -10.39 5.01 -20.93
N ASN A 122 -11.08 5.30 -19.83
CA ASN A 122 -10.79 6.48 -19.01
C ASN A 122 -9.44 6.36 -18.28
N HIS A 123 -9.11 5.17 -17.78
CA HIS A 123 -7.82 4.92 -17.15
C HIS A 123 -6.68 4.99 -18.19
N LEU A 124 -6.89 4.41 -19.37
CA LEU A 124 -5.95 4.45 -20.49
C LEU A 124 -5.71 5.87 -21.03
N ALA A 125 -6.76 6.67 -21.17
CA ALA A 125 -6.66 8.05 -21.62
C ALA A 125 -5.89 8.92 -20.61
N TYR A 126 -6.07 8.68 -19.31
CA TYR A 126 -5.37 9.40 -18.26
C TYR A 126 -3.89 8.99 -18.13
N VAL A 127 -3.59 7.68 -18.13
CA VAL A 127 -2.20 7.19 -18.04
C VAL A 127 -1.38 7.59 -19.28
N ASN A 128 -2.02 7.69 -20.45
CA ASN A 128 -1.37 8.15 -21.69
C ASN A 128 -1.30 9.68 -21.84
N SER A 129 -2.06 10.44 -21.06
CA SER A 129 -1.97 11.91 -21.05
C SER A 129 -0.89 12.44 -20.10
N LEU A 130 -0.35 11.60 -19.22
CA LEU A 130 0.79 11.96 -18.37
C LEU A 130 2.08 12.03 -19.21
N PRO A 131 2.88 13.10 -19.05
CA PRO A 131 4.21 13.15 -19.66
C PRO A 131 5.05 11.91 -19.25
N PRO A 132 5.80 11.29 -20.17
CA PRO A 132 6.59 10.07 -19.90
C PRO A 132 7.43 10.12 -18.63
N VAL A 133 8.02 11.29 -18.34
CA VAL A 133 8.81 11.57 -17.14
C VAL A 133 8.07 11.25 -15.84
N HIS A 134 6.75 11.46 -15.76
CA HIS A 134 5.99 11.17 -14.54
C HIS A 134 5.80 9.67 -14.32
N ARG A 135 5.55 8.91 -15.39
CA ARG A 135 5.43 7.45 -15.30
C ARG A 135 6.73 6.81 -14.88
N GLU A 136 7.84 7.25 -15.47
CA GLU A 136 9.18 6.78 -15.10
C GLU A 136 9.53 7.10 -13.65
N ARG A 137 9.26 8.34 -13.20
CA ARG A 137 9.48 8.71 -11.79
C ARG A 137 8.64 7.87 -10.83
N ARG A 138 7.36 7.69 -11.12
CA ARG A 138 6.48 6.89 -10.27
C ARG A 138 6.90 5.42 -10.25
N GLN A 139 7.36 4.91 -11.39
CA GLN A 139 7.88 3.56 -11.48
C GLN A 139 9.19 3.39 -10.72
N ALA A 140 10.06 4.40 -10.72
CA ALA A 140 11.27 4.45 -9.92
C ALA A 140 10.97 4.51 -8.42
N GLU A 141 9.93 5.22 -8.00
CA GLU A 141 9.44 5.22 -6.61
C GLU A 141 9.07 3.81 -6.15
N TYR A 142 8.23 3.10 -6.93
CA TYR A 142 7.84 1.73 -6.60
C TYR A 142 9.03 0.76 -6.57
N ALA A 143 9.93 0.88 -7.55
CA ALA A 143 11.13 0.05 -7.60
C ALA A 143 12.04 0.29 -6.38
N GLU A 144 12.23 1.55 -5.98
CA GLU A 144 13.02 1.91 -4.80
C GLU A 144 12.38 1.41 -3.50
N THR A 145 11.07 1.61 -3.34
CA THR A 145 10.32 1.07 -2.20
C THR A 145 10.46 -0.45 -2.10
N LEU A 146 10.33 -1.16 -3.22
CA LEU A 146 10.49 -2.60 -3.26
C LEU A 146 11.92 -3.02 -2.86
N ARG A 147 12.95 -2.34 -3.36
CA ARG A 147 14.35 -2.59 -2.93
C ARG A 147 14.51 -2.40 -1.42
N ARG A 148 13.91 -1.35 -0.85
CA ARG A 148 13.97 -1.09 0.59
C ARG A 148 13.30 -2.19 1.40
N ASN A 149 12.13 -2.67 0.99
CA ASN A 149 11.43 -3.75 1.66
C ASN A 149 12.16 -5.10 1.53
N VAL A 150 12.69 -5.44 0.35
CA VAL A 150 13.50 -6.66 0.15
C VAL A 150 14.70 -6.66 1.10
N ALA A 151 15.38 -5.52 1.21
CA ALA A 151 16.55 -5.36 2.06
C ALA A 151 16.23 -5.20 3.56
N ASN A 152 14.96 -4.99 3.93
CA ASN A 152 14.56 -4.76 5.32
C ASN A 152 14.64 -6.06 6.14
N PRO A 153 15.36 -6.08 7.28
CA PRO A 153 15.53 -7.29 8.11
C PRO A 153 14.25 -7.81 8.75
N TYR A 154 13.23 -6.96 8.95
CA TYR A 154 11.96 -7.33 9.56
C TYR A 154 10.97 -7.95 8.56
N VAL A 155 11.23 -7.81 7.26
CA VAL A 155 10.43 -8.40 6.19
C VAL A 155 10.87 -9.84 5.97
N LYS A 156 9.92 -10.77 6.14
CA LYS A 156 10.12 -12.21 5.94
C LYS A 156 10.03 -12.57 4.46
N GLU A 157 8.89 -12.28 3.84
CA GLU A 157 8.64 -12.45 2.42
C GLU A 157 7.76 -11.30 1.90
N ILE A 158 7.80 -11.09 0.59
CA ILE A 158 7.04 -10.09 -0.14
C ILE A 158 6.25 -10.79 -1.23
N HIS A 159 4.93 -10.82 -1.08
CA HIS A 159 3.99 -11.42 -2.02
C HIS A 159 3.42 -10.32 -2.90
N LEU A 160 3.96 -10.21 -4.12
CA LEU A 160 3.47 -9.29 -5.13
C LEU A 160 2.30 -9.94 -5.87
N LEU A 161 1.09 -9.49 -5.55
CA LEU A 161 -0.12 -9.90 -6.25
C LEU A 161 -0.28 -9.01 -7.48
N MET A 162 -0.18 -9.62 -8.65
CA MET A 162 -0.04 -8.96 -9.93
C MET A 162 -1.20 -9.31 -10.85
N GLU A 163 -1.63 -8.34 -11.65
CA GLU A 163 -2.71 -8.55 -12.61
C GLU A 163 -2.25 -9.41 -13.79
N ARG A 164 -1.01 -9.18 -14.27
CA ARG A 164 -0.49 -9.80 -15.49
C ARG A 164 0.86 -10.46 -15.23
N GLU A 165 1.10 -11.59 -15.88
CA GLU A 165 2.40 -12.26 -15.83
C GLU A 165 3.50 -11.48 -16.55
N ALA A 166 3.15 -10.79 -17.65
CA ALA A 166 4.09 -9.99 -18.44
C ALA A 166 4.79 -8.90 -17.62
N ASP A 167 4.13 -8.40 -16.58
CA ASP A 167 4.65 -7.35 -15.70
C ASP A 167 5.83 -7.83 -14.83
N LYS A 168 5.98 -9.15 -14.63
CA LYS A 168 7.08 -9.72 -13.84
C LYS A 168 8.43 -9.39 -14.47
N ALA A 169 8.56 -9.53 -15.78
CA ALA A 169 9.80 -9.25 -16.48
C ALA A 169 10.25 -7.80 -16.27
N PHE A 170 9.30 -6.87 -16.27
CA PHE A 170 9.55 -5.46 -16.00
C PHE A 170 10.06 -5.22 -14.57
N ILE A 171 9.44 -5.86 -13.55
CA ILE A 171 9.86 -5.72 -12.15
C ILE A 171 11.26 -6.28 -11.96
N VAL A 172 11.53 -7.46 -12.53
CA VAL A 172 12.87 -8.08 -12.49
C VAL A 172 13.90 -7.20 -13.18
N SER A 173 13.55 -6.57 -14.31
CA SER A 173 14.45 -5.67 -15.04
C SER A 173 14.78 -4.38 -14.27
N GLN A 174 14.04 -4.05 -13.21
CA GLN A 174 14.40 -2.94 -12.32
C GLN A 174 15.64 -3.24 -11.46
N GLY A 175 16.22 -4.45 -11.53
CA GLY A 175 17.44 -4.79 -10.81
C GLY A 175 17.22 -4.88 -9.29
N VAL A 176 16.06 -5.38 -8.86
CA VAL A 176 15.80 -5.65 -7.44
C VAL A 176 16.68 -6.83 -7.01
N HIS A 177 17.70 -6.54 -6.20
CA HIS A 177 18.58 -7.56 -5.66
C HIS A 177 17.93 -8.24 -4.46
N ASP A 178 17.50 -9.48 -4.63
CA ASP A 178 16.86 -10.30 -3.60
C ASP A 178 17.71 -11.53 -3.24
N PRO A 179 18.80 -11.35 -2.46
CA PRO A 179 19.70 -12.44 -2.10
C PRO A 179 19.04 -13.43 -1.13
N CYS A 180 17.97 -13.01 -0.45
CA CYS A 180 17.24 -13.81 0.54
C CYS A 180 16.07 -14.60 -0.08
N GLY A 181 15.74 -14.39 -1.37
CA GLY A 181 14.59 -15.02 -2.03
C GLY A 181 13.24 -14.64 -1.40
N LYS A 182 13.12 -13.44 -0.85
CA LYS A 182 11.90 -12.93 -0.21
C LYS A 182 10.78 -12.67 -1.21
N LEU A 183 11.11 -12.37 -2.47
CA LEU A 183 10.16 -11.92 -3.46
C LEU A 183 9.39 -13.09 -4.08
N LYS A 184 8.08 -13.10 -3.88
CA LYS A 184 7.14 -14.06 -4.45
C LYS A 184 6.18 -13.33 -5.38
N PHE A 185 6.00 -13.86 -6.59
CA PHE A 185 5.08 -13.32 -7.58
C PHE A 185 3.82 -14.19 -7.62
N VAL A 186 2.65 -13.56 -7.54
CA VAL A 186 1.34 -14.22 -7.55
C VAL A 186 0.49 -13.55 -8.63
N PHE A 187 0.00 -14.32 -9.59
CA PHE A 187 -0.76 -13.78 -10.73
C PHE A 187 -2.25 -13.98 -10.52
N LEU A 188 -3.01 -12.89 -10.55
CA LEU A 188 -4.45 -12.89 -10.32
C LEU A 188 -5.26 -12.89 -11.62
N GLY A 189 -4.71 -12.37 -12.72
CA GLY A 189 -5.47 -12.17 -13.98
C GLY A 189 -6.55 -11.09 -13.90
N LYS A 190 -6.62 -10.34 -12.79
CA LYS A 190 -7.61 -9.29 -12.52
C LYS A 190 -7.03 -8.23 -11.60
N TYR A 191 -7.72 -7.08 -11.54
CA TYR A 191 -7.37 -5.98 -10.65
C TYR A 191 -7.48 -6.40 -9.18
N LEU A 192 -6.47 -6.09 -8.35
CA LEU A 192 -6.41 -6.51 -6.95
C LEU A 192 -7.51 -5.84 -6.11
N THR A 193 -8.26 -6.65 -5.36
CA THR A 193 -9.17 -6.17 -4.31
C THR A 193 -8.61 -6.44 -2.90
N TYR A 194 -9.20 -5.82 -1.88
CA TYR A 194 -8.89 -6.18 -0.50
C TYR A 194 -9.34 -7.60 -0.15
N HIS A 195 -10.45 -8.08 -0.73
CA HIS A 195 -10.86 -9.49 -0.63
C HIS A 195 -9.74 -10.42 -1.10
N ASP A 196 -9.20 -10.19 -2.30
CA ASP A 196 -8.15 -11.04 -2.87
C ASP A 196 -6.89 -11.09 -1.99
N ALA A 197 -6.47 -9.93 -1.46
CA ALA A 197 -5.27 -9.85 -0.62
C ALA A 197 -5.46 -10.52 0.75
N ILE A 198 -6.64 -10.34 1.38
CA ILE A 198 -6.95 -11.00 2.66
C ILE A 198 -7.13 -12.50 2.46
N GLN A 199 -7.90 -12.92 1.46
CA GLN A 199 -8.08 -14.33 1.14
C GLN A 199 -6.72 -15.01 0.88
N TYR A 200 -5.85 -14.37 0.09
CA TYR A 200 -4.51 -14.87 -0.15
C TYR A 200 -3.73 -15.06 1.16
N ALA A 201 -3.76 -14.05 2.04
CA ALA A 201 -3.10 -14.12 3.34
C ALA A 201 -3.68 -15.23 4.24
N ASP A 202 -4.99 -15.38 4.29
CA ASP A 202 -5.68 -16.39 5.10
C ASP A 202 -5.37 -17.82 4.61
N GLU A 203 -5.22 -18.00 3.30
CA GLU A 203 -4.92 -19.30 2.69
C GLU A 203 -3.44 -19.69 2.83
N HIS A 204 -2.53 -18.72 2.63
CA HIS A 204 -1.09 -18.99 2.46
C HIS A 204 -0.22 -18.59 3.66
N LEU A 205 -0.71 -17.72 4.56
CA LEU A 205 0.07 -17.10 5.63
C LEU A 205 -0.47 -17.41 7.03
N LYS A 206 -1.06 -18.59 7.23
CA LYS A 206 -1.68 -19.00 8.50
C LYS A 206 -0.69 -18.97 9.66
N GLY A 207 -1.10 -18.31 10.74
CA GLY A 207 -0.29 -18.08 11.94
C GLY A 207 0.78 -17.00 11.78
N GLU A 208 0.88 -16.34 10.62
CA GLU A 208 1.89 -15.32 10.36
C GLU A 208 1.33 -13.90 10.44
N MET A 209 2.21 -12.95 10.73
CA MET A 209 1.88 -11.53 10.66
C MET A 209 1.89 -11.10 9.20
N ALA A 210 0.72 -10.83 8.66
CA ALA A 210 0.52 -10.38 7.30
C ALA A 210 0.22 -8.88 7.27
N MET A 211 0.84 -8.17 6.33
CA MET A 211 0.59 -6.75 6.11
C MET A 211 0.19 -6.52 4.66
N ILE A 212 -1.05 -6.08 4.45
CA ILE A 212 -1.50 -5.58 3.15
C ILE A 212 -1.08 -4.12 3.06
N MET A 213 -0.37 -3.72 2.00
CA MET A 213 0.14 -2.35 1.89
C MET A 213 0.31 -1.86 0.46
N ASN A 214 0.30 -0.55 0.28
CA ASN A 214 0.57 0.13 -1.00
C ASN A 214 2.05 -0.02 -1.41
N CYS A 215 2.32 -0.12 -2.72
CA CYS A 215 3.68 -0.37 -3.24
C CYS A 215 4.64 0.82 -3.19
N ASP A 216 4.18 2.01 -2.80
CA ASP A 216 5.00 3.17 -2.50
C ASP A 216 5.29 3.34 -1.01
N VAL A 217 5.04 2.31 -0.21
CA VAL A 217 5.29 2.31 1.23
C VAL A 217 6.35 1.27 1.58
N PHE A 218 7.26 1.61 2.49
CA PHE A 218 8.25 0.67 3.02
C PHE A 218 8.25 0.61 4.54
N LEU A 219 8.68 -0.52 5.08
CA LEU A 219 8.82 -0.70 6.53
C LEU A 219 10.02 0.13 7.05
N GLY A 220 9.75 0.95 8.05
CA GLY A 220 10.75 1.69 8.81
C GLY A 220 11.13 0.95 10.10
N GLU A 221 11.30 1.73 11.17
CA GLU A 221 11.73 1.23 12.48
C GLU A 221 10.57 0.67 13.31
N GLY A 222 10.95 -0.05 14.37
CA GLY A 222 10.07 -0.53 15.43
C GLY A 222 9.38 -1.87 15.19
N PHE A 223 9.42 -2.38 13.96
CA PHE A 223 8.89 -3.72 13.65
C PHE A 223 9.62 -4.84 14.37
N GLY A 224 10.87 -4.67 14.81
CA GLY A 224 11.61 -5.71 15.55
C GLY A 224 11.05 -6.06 16.93
N ALA A 225 10.24 -5.18 17.54
CA ALA A 225 9.58 -5.44 18.82
C ALA A 225 8.22 -6.13 18.67
N LEU A 226 7.71 -6.24 17.44
CA LEU A 226 6.41 -6.82 17.18
C LEU A 226 6.47 -8.34 17.38
N THR A 227 5.45 -8.89 18.03
CA THR A 227 5.26 -10.33 18.22
C THR A 227 3.80 -10.68 17.99
N ARG A 228 3.50 -11.97 17.80
CA ARG A 228 2.13 -12.48 17.63
C ARG A 228 1.22 -12.13 18.81
N ASP A 229 1.77 -12.05 20.02
CA ASP A 229 1.03 -11.71 21.25
C ASP A 229 0.34 -10.34 21.17
N HIS A 230 0.91 -9.42 20.39
CA HIS A 230 0.33 -8.10 20.18
C HIS A 230 -1.04 -8.13 19.49
N PHE A 231 -1.40 -9.21 18.80
CA PHE A 231 -2.68 -9.34 18.10
C PHE A 231 -3.77 -10.01 18.93
N HIS A 232 -3.42 -10.59 20.08
CA HIS A 232 -4.43 -11.11 21.01
C HIS A 232 -5.20 -9.93 21.61
N VAL A 233 -6.53 -9.98 21.49
CA VAL A 233 -7.42 -9.10 22.24
C VAL A 233 -7.61 -9.79 23.58
N GLY A 234 -6.92 -9.30 24.61
CA GLY A 234 -7.06 -9.84 25.95
C GLY A 234 -8.54 -9.87 26.31
N ALA A 235 -9.10 -11.07 26.49
CA ALA A 235 -10.34 -11.21 27.23
C ALA A 235 -10.06 -10.52 28.57
N LYS A 236 -10.76 -9.42 28.88
CA LYS A 236 -10.75 -8.94 30.26
C LYS A 236 -11.13 -10.17 31.08
N PRO A 237 -10.28 -10.64 32.01
CA PRO A 237 -10.76 -11.63 32.95
C PRO A 237 -11.98 -11.00 33.60
N HIS A 238 -13.16 -11.57 33.37
CA HIS A 238 -14.30 -11.23 34.20
C HIS A 238 -13.81 -11.50 35.61
N ASN A 239 -13.70 -10.44 36.42
CA ASN A 239 -13.52 -10.57 37.85
C ASN A 239 -14.73 -11.37 38.33
N SER A 240 -14.59 -12.70 38.36
CA SER A 240 -15.37 -13.54 39.23
C SER A 240 -15.03 -13.03 40.62
N SER A 241 -15.93 -12.22 41.16
CA SER A 241 -15.97 -11.87 42.57
C SER A 241 -15.56 -13.10 43.37
N SER A 242 -14.42 -13.01 44.03
CA SER A 242 -14.04 -13.89 45.13
C SER A 242 -15.15 -13.80 46.17
N SER A 243 -16.14 -14.69 46.05
CA SER A 243 -16.96 -15.05 47.18
C SER A 243 -16.08 -15.93 48.06
N GLU A 244 -15.75 -15.41 49.23
CA GLU A 244 -15.15 -16.18 50.31
C GLU A 244 -16.01 -17.42 50.60
N PRO A 245 -15.40 -18.56 50.97
CA PRO A 245 -16.16 -19.71 51.40
C PRO A 245 -16.68 -19.45 52.82
N VAL A 246 -17.93 -18.99 52.93
CA VAL A 246 -18.66 -19.06 54.20
C VAL A 246 -19.15 -20.49 54.35
N ALA A 247 -18.49 -21.23 55.24
CA ALA A 247 -18.94 -22.52 55.72
C ALA A 247 -20.22 -22.36 56.57
N ALA A 248 -21.33 -22.97 56.16
CA ALA A 248 -22.37 -23.45 57.08
C ALA A 248 -23.39 -24.39 56.40
N THR A 249 -23.42 -25.62 56.91
CA THR A 249 -24.60 -26.44 57.26
C THR A 249 -25.67 -26.80 56.20
N SER A 250 -25.67 -28.11 55.91
CA SER A 250 -26.80 -29.04 55.71
C SER A 250 -28.24 -28.53 55.89
N GLY A 251 -29.09 -28.87 54.92
CA GLY A 251 -30.55 -28.94 55.08
C GLY A 251 -31.26 -29.28 53.77
N ASP A 252 -31.94 -30.42 53.74
CA ASP A 252 -32.78 -30.93 52.66
C ASP A 252 -33.84 -29.93 52.14
N GLN A 253 -34.15 -29.98 50.83
CA GLN A 253 -35.44 -30.45 50.31
C GLN A 253 -35.58 -30.24 48.80
N GLN A 254 -36.06 -31.30 48.15
CA GLN A 254 -36.55 -31.33 46.78
C GLN A 254 -37.70 -30.32 46.54
N LYS A 255 -37.66 -29.61 45.41
CA LYS A 255 -38.88 -29.29 44.67
C LYS A 255 -38.59 -29.10 43.19
N ALA A 256 -39.14 -30.00 42.39
CA ALA A 256 -39.18 -29.91 40.94
C ALA A 256 -40.13 -28.78 40.51
N THR A 257 -39.64 -27.89 39.67
CA THR A 257 -40.46 -26.99 38.85
C THR A 257 -39.92 -27.01 37.43
N ALA A 258 -40.70 -27.66 36.57
CA ALA A 258 -40.62 -27.51 35.12
C ALA A 258 -41.11 -26.10 34.75
N GLY A 259 -40.38 -25.39 33.90
CA GLY A 259 -40.75 -24.06 33.44
C GLY A 259 -39.86 -23.57 32.29
N SER A 260 -40.41 -23.63 31.09
CA SER A 260 -40.10 -22.85 29.87
C SER A 260 -38.63 -22.68 29.45
N ALA A 261 -38.22 -23.53 28.50
CA ALA A 261 -37.09 -23.29 27.63
C ALA A 261 -37.52 -22.33 26.49
N ASP A 262 -37.42 -21.03 26.75
CA ASP A 262 -37.20 -20.01 25.72
C ASP A 262 -35.81 -19.41 26.00
N GLU A 263 -34.77 -20.21 25.79
CA GLU A 263 -33.40 -19.69 25.71
C GLU A 263 -33.28 -18.98 24.37
N GLU A 264 -33.40 -17.64 24.39
CA GLU A 264 -32.92 -16.83 23.28
C GLU A 264 -31.48 -17.27 22.95
N PRO A 265 -31.13 -17.46 21.66
CA PRO A 265 -29.79 -17.87 21.28
C PRO A 265 -28.82 -16.83 21.83
N GLY A 266 -28.08 -17.24 22.87
CA GLY A 266 -27.15 -16.39 23.59
C GLY A 266 -26.26 -15.69 22.59
N GLN A 267 -26.30 -14.35 22.61
CA GLN A 267 -25.35 -13.51 21.91
C GLN A 267 -23.96 -13.90 22.41
N GLN A 268 -23.30 -14.82 21.69
CA GLN A 268 -21.89 -15.09 21.85
C GLN A 268 -21.20 -13.73 21.71
N GLN A 269 -20.63 -13.24 22.81
CA GLN A 269 -19.76 -12.07 22.79
C GLN A 269 -18.66 -12.39 21.80
N GLN A 270 -18.79 -11.87 20.58
CA GLN A 270 -17.74 -11.95 19.58
C GLN A 270 -16.57 -11.17 20.15
N HIS A 271 -15.57 -11.89 20.66
CA HIS A 271 -14.31 -11.30 21.04
C HIS A 271 -13.73 -10.66 19.77
N GLY A 272 -13.70 -9.33 19.75
CA GLY A 272 -13.13 -8.59 18.63
C GLY A 272 -11.68 -9.00 18.37
N PHE A 273 -11.19 -8.77 17.15
CA PHE A 273 -9.82 -9.09 16.75
C PHE A 273 -9.05 -7.82 16.44
N LYS A 274 -7.72 -7.85 16.58
CA LYS A 274 -6.92 -6.63 16.45
C LYS A 274 -6.32 -6.51 15.05
N VAL A 275 -6.46 -5.33 14.45
CA VAL A 275 -5.79 -4.97 13.20
C VAL A 275 -5.08 -3.63 13.38
N TYR A 276 -3.84 -3.55 12.92
CA TYR A 276 -3.08 -2.32 12.88
C TYR A 276 -3.26 -1.65 11.52
N ALA A 277 -4.09 -0.62 11.49
CA ALA A 277 -4.27 0.24 10.34
C ALA A 277 -3.28 1.40 10.48
N LEU A 278 -2.19 1.33 9.73
CA LEU A 278 -1.01 2.16 9.92
C LEU A 278 -1.04 3.37 8.98
N SER A 279 -0.86 4.55 9.56
CA SER A 279 -0.52 5.75 8.78
C SER A 279 0.97 5.82 8.52
N ARG A 280 1.33 6.64 7.53
CA ARG A 280 2.69 6.76 7.01
C ARG A 280 3.41 8.02 7.51
N TYR A 281 4.73 7.96 7.34
CA TYR A 281 5.67 9.05 7.45
C TYR A 281 5.98 9.50 6.02
N GLU A 282 5.65 10.75 5.70
CA GLU A 282 6.14 11.37 4.46
C GLU A 282 7.62 11.65 4.66
N LEU A 283 8.46 10.96 3.91
CA LEU A 283 9.91 11.12 3.98
C LEU A 283 10.39 11.85 2.72
N THR A 284 11.49 12.60 2.86
CA THR A 284 12.19 13.11 1.68
C THR A 284 12.63 11.96 0.80
N SER A 285 12.17 11.99 -0.44
CA SER A 285 12.52 11.01 -1.45
C SER A 285 13.75 11.51 -2.20
N PRO A 286 14.69 10.64 -2.62
CA PRO A 286 15.75 11.05 -3.54
C PRO A 286 15.17 11.57 -4.88
N PHE A 287 13.93 11.20 -5.20
CA PHE A 287 13.20 11.68 -6.35
C PHE A 287 12.55 13.06 -6.09
N CYS A 288 12.33 13.44 -4.83
CA CYS A 288 11.68 14.69 -4.44
C CYS A 288 12.17 15.29 -3.13
N VAL A 289 12.86 16.43 -3.27
CA VAL A 289 13.54 17.10 -2.16
C VAL A 289 12.65 18.12 -1.44
N GLU A 290 11.44 18.40 -1.94
CA GLU A 290 10.58 19.48 -1.46
C GLU A 290 9.49 19.05 -0.46
N LYS A 291 9.41 17.75 -0.12
CA LYS A 291 8.41 17.29 0.85
C LYS A 291 8.82 17.62 2.27
N LYS A 292 7.89 18.18 3.04
CA LYS A 292 8.04 18.29 4.48
C LYS A 292 7.96 16.90 5.09
N ASN A 293 8.85 16.61 6.03
CA ASN A 293 8.75 15.42 6.84
C ASN A 293 7.51 15.54 7.71
N GLU A 294 6.48 14.77 7.39
CA GLU A 294 5.24 14.70 8.15
C GLU A 294 5.10 13.30 8.73
N HIS A 295 4.88 13.21 10.04
CA HIS A 295 4.83 11.94 10.75
C HIS A 295 3.39 11.59 11.06
N CYS A 296 3.05 10.30 10.98
CA CYS A 296 1.75 9.80 11.41
C CYS A 296 0.57 10.54 10.77
N LEU A 297 0.62 10.82 9.46
CA LEU A 297 -0.45 11.55 8.79
C LEU A 297 -1.78 10.78 8.86
N ALA A 298 -2.56 11.07 9.88
CA ALA A 298 -3.98 10.81 9.92
C ALA A 298 -4.62 12.20 9.85
N ARG A 299 -4.86 12.71 8.64
CA ARG A 299 -5.73 13.90 8.55
C ARG A 299 -7.07 13.47 9.13
N ALA A 300 -7.59 14.25 10.08
CA ALA A 300 -8.77 13.89 10.88
C ALA A 300 -10.02 13.57 10.01
N ASP A 301 -10.01 14.03 8.75
CA ASP A 301 -11.18 14.00 7.86
C ASP A 301 -11.02 12.99 6.70
N ILE A 302 -9.80 12.52 6.42
CA ILE A 302 -9.47 11.56 5.36
C ILE A 302 -8.30 10.71 5.86
N SER A 303 -8.58 9.47 6.26
CA SER A 303 -7.51 8.60 6.76
C SER A 303 -6.50 8.32 5.63
N SER A 304 -5.22 8.63 5.86
CA SER A 304 -4.10 8.23 4.99
C SER A 304 -3.52 6.94 5.56
N LEU A 305 -4.37 5.93 5.64
CA LEU A 305 -3.96 4.59 5.99
C LEU A 305 -3.38 3.94 4.75
N ASP A 306 -2.25 3.29 4.91
CA ASP A 306 -1.47 2.79 3.77
C ASP A 306 -1.02 1.34 3.96
N ALA A 307 -1.23 0.81 5.16
CA ALA A 307 -1.06 -0.59 5.44
C ALA A 307 -2.03 -1.10 6.52
N PHE A 308 -2.37 -2.38 6.40
CA PHE A 308 -3.20 -3.13 7.33
C PHE A 308 -2.46 -4.38 7.77
N LEU A 309 -1.99 -4.38 9.01
CA LEU A 309 -1.20 -5.44 9.61
C LEU A 309 -2.05 -6.24 10.61
N PHE A 310 -2.06 -7.56 10.46
CA PHE A 310 -2.85 -8.48 11.26
C PHE A 310 -2.17 -9.84 11.40
N LEU A 311 -2.69 -10.66 12.31
CA LEU A 311 -2.34 -12.08 12.40
C LEU A 311 -3.30 -12.86 11.50
N SER A 312 -2.76 -13.55 10.50
CA SER A 312 -3.54 -14.40 9.59
C SER A 312 -3.79 -15.80 10.20
N PRO A 313 -4.93 -16.45 9.95
CA PRO A 313 -6.08 -15.91 9.23
C PRO A 313 -6.85 -14.92 10.12
N LEU A 314 -7.57 -14.00 9.50
CA LEU A 314 -8.55 -13.20 10.22
C LEU A 314 -9.69 -14.12 10.74
N PRO A 315 -10.23 -13.90 11.95
CA PRO A 315 -11.09 -14.88 12.64
C PRO A 315 -12.53 -14.96 12.10
N PHE A 316 -12.74 -14.51 10.87
CA PHE A 316 -14.03 -14.50 10.20
C PHE A 316 -13.81 -14.83 8.74
N ASN A 317 -14.76 -15.57 8.18
CA ASN A 317 -14.62 -16.10 6.83
C ASN A 317 -14.96 -15.01 5.80
N PHE A 318 -13.95 -14.27 5.35
CA PHE A 318 -14.12 -13.31 4.26
C PHE A 318 -14.56 -13.95 2.95
N SER A 319 -14.18 -15.21 2.72
CA SER A 319 -14.56 -15.96 1.51
C SER A 319 -16.08 -16.13 1.39
N ALA A 320 -16.82 -16.04 2.49
CA ALA A 320 -18.28 -16.10 2.48
C ALA A 320 -18.95 -14.78 2.03
N ASN A 321 -18.27 -13.64 2.15
CA ASN A 321 -18.83 -12.29 1.89
C ASN A 321 -17.98 -11.50 0.88
N VAL A 322 -17.70 -12.13 -0.27
CA VAL A 322 -16.87 -11.59 -1.36
C VAL A 322 -17.28 -10.17 -1.76
N ALA A 323 -18.58 -9.87 -1.77
CA ALA A 323 -19.10 -8.58 -2.24
C ALA A 323 -18.71 -7.38 -1.36
N GLU A 324 -18.68 -7.56 -0.04
CA GLU A 324 -18.38 -6.47 0.92
C GLU A 324 -16.92 -6.03 0.85
N LEU A 325 -16.03 -6.94 0.46
CA LEU A 325 -14.59 -6.71 0.35
C LEU A 325 -14.06 -6.66 -1.08
N ALA A 326 -14.93 -6.67 -2.09
CA ALA A 326 -14.58 -6.43 -3.49
C ALA A 326 -14.16 -4.97 -3.77
N ILE A 327 -13.55 -4.32 -2.77
CA ILE A 327 -13.00 -2.98 -2.79
C ILE A 327 -11.66 -3.03 -3.51
N LYS A 328 -11.55 -2.32 -4.63
CA LYS A 328 -10.32 -2.24 -5.42
C LYS A 328 -9.23 -1.48 -4.65
N GLN A 329 -8.05 -2.07 -4.54
CA GLN A 329 -6.90 -1.39 -3.92
C GLN A 329 -6.41 -0.23 -4.79
N ASN A 330 -5.65 0.69 -4.18
CA ASN A 330 -5.11 1.88 -4.85
C ASN A 330 -6.19 2.80 -5.49
N THR A 331 -7.45 2.70 -5.06
CA THR A 331 -8.53 3.62 -5.45
C THR A 331 -8.86 4.58 -4.31
N TRP A 332 -9.23 5.82 -4.62
CA TRP A 332 -9.42 6.84 -3.59
C TRP A 332 -10.55 6.44 -2.62
N GLY A 333 -10.23 6.39 -1.32
CA GLY A 333 -11.18 6.06 -0.27
C GLY A 333 -11.34 4.56 0.00
N ALA A 334 -10.65 3.69 -0.75
CA ALA A 334 -10.70 2.25 -0.57
C ALA A 334 -10.29 1.83 0.85
N GLU A 335 -9.31 2.50 1.43
CA GLU A 335 -8.81 2.24 2.77
C GLU A 335 -9.83 2.59 3.85
N ASN A 336 -10.62 3.66 3.64
CA ASN A 336 -11.72 4.02 4.53
C ASN A 336 -12.84 2.98 4.47
N ALA A 337 -13.21 2.54 3.26
CA ALA A 337 -14.20 1.49 3.07
C ALA A 337 -13.75 0.18 3.72
N LEU A 338 -12.47 -0.17 3.62
CA LEU A 338 -11.93 -1.35 4.31
C LEU A 338 -12.00 -1.20 5.84
N VAL A 339 -11.65 -0.03 6.37
CA VAL A 339 -11.76 0.27 7.81
C VAL A 339 -13.18 0.08 8.32
N GLU A 340 -14.17 0.59 7.60
CA GLU A 340 -15.59 0.43 7.92
C GLU A 340 -15.98 -1.05 7.91
N ALA A 341 -15.68 -1.76 6.82
CA ALA A 341 -15.95 -3.19 6.70
C ALA A 341 -15.29 -4.00 7.84
N MET A 342 -14.04 -3.70 8.21
CA MET A 342 -13.36 -4.35 9.33
C MET A 342 -14.05 -4.06 10.67
N ARG A 343 -14.47 -2.82 10.93
CA ARG A 343 -15.18 -2.45 12.16
C ARG A 343 -16.51 -3.16 12.29
N GLU A 344 -17.27 -3.27 11.20
CA GLU A 344 -18.56 -3.99 11.18
C GLU A 344 -18.42 -5.47 11.53
N LYS A 345 -17.25 -6.07 11.24
CA LYS A 345 -16.94 -7.45 11.61
C LYS A 345 -16.31 -7.59 13.00
N GLY A 346 -16.20 -6.51 13.77
CA GLY A 346 -15.68 -6.52 15.14
C GLY A 346 -14.17 -6.27 15.26
N ALA A 347 -13.51 -5.72 14.23
CA ALA A 347 -12.10 -5.35 14.31
C ALA A 347 -11.87 -4.20 15.31
N VAL A 348 -10.92 -4.40 16.22
CA VAL A 348 -10.31 -3.36 17.03
C VAL A 348 -9.14 -2.77 16.24
N LEU A 349 -9.41 -1.69 15.50
CA LEU A 349 -8.39 -0.99 14.74
C LEU A 349 -7.53 -0.10 15.63
N LYS A 350 -6.20 -0.21 15.48
CA LYS A 350 -5.22 0.67 16.13
C LYS A 350 -4.26 1.24 15.09
N ASN A 351 -3.76 2.44 15.33
CA ASN A 351 -2.72 3.05 14.51
C ASN A 351 -1.50 3.43 15.39
N PRO A 352 -0.64 2.46 15.74
CA PRO A 352 0.56 2.72 16.53
C PRO A 352 1.71 3.30 15.66
N CYS A 353 1.44 4.26 14.77
CA CYS A 353 2.41 4.76 13.77
C CYS A 353 3.73 5.30 14.36
N HIS A 354 3.72 5.80 15.61
CA HIS A 354 4.95 6.23 16.28
C HIS A 354 5.85 5.07 16.70
N LEU A 355 5.26 3.89 16.90
CA LEU A 355 5.96 2.65 17.25
C LEU A 355 6.26 1.83 16.00
N LEU A 356 5.34 1.75 15.04
CA LEU A 356 5.47 1.00 13.80
C LEU A 356 5.52 1.99 12.63
N GLN A 357 6.74 2.35 12.23
CA GLN A 357 6.93 3.43 11.26
C GLN A 357 6.85 2.92 9.83
N LEU A 358 6.00 3.53 9.02
CA LEU A 358 5.96 3.28 7.58
C LEU A 358 6.49 4.49 6.82
N GLY A 359 7.50 4.30 5.98
CA GLY A 359 8.00 5.34 5.11
C GLY A 359 7.21 5.41 3.80
N HIS A 360 6.83 6.60 3.38
CA HIS A 360 6.17 6.83 2.08
C HIS A 360 7.15 7.36 1.07
N MET A 361 7.26 6.67 -0.06
CA MET A 361 8.09 7.07 -1.19
C MET A 361 7.20 7.63 -2.30
N HIS A 362 6.86 8.91 -2.18
CA HIS A 362 6.10 9.58 -3.22
C HIS A 362 6.54 11.03 -3.39
N CYS A 363 6.54 11.52 -4.61
CA CYS A 363 7.00 12.86 -4.96
C CYS A 363 5.96 13.97 -4.82
N ASP A 364 4.79 13.80 -5.43
CA ASP A 364 3.82 14.88 -5.59
C ASP A 364 2.41 14.31 -5.65
N GLY A 365 1.58 14.69 -4.67
CA GLY A 365 0.18 14.28 -4.58
C GLY A 365 -0.67 14.70 -5.78
N LYS A 366 -0.17 15.60 -6.66
CA LYS A 366 -0.82 15.96 -7.93
C LYS A 366 -0.80 14.85 -8.97
N PHE A 367 0.08 13.85 -8.82
CA PHE A 367 0.27 12.81 -9.83
C PHE A 367 0.04 11.43 -9.25
N ARG A 368 -1.22 11.01 -9.26
CA ARG A 368 -1.65 9.68 -8.82
C ARG A 368 -2.26 8.93 -10.01
N PRO A 369 -1.44 8.21 -10.82
CA PRO A 369 -1.82 7.70 -12.14
C PRO A 369 -3.03 6.76 -12.15
N ASN A 370 -3.42 6.18 -11.01
CA ASN A 370 -4.39 5.07 -10.95
C ASN A 370 -5.63 5.36 -10.10
N GLN A 371 -5.85 6.61 -9.68
CA GLN A 371 -6.99 6.92 -8.81
C GLN A 371 -8.28 7.08 -9.61
N GLY A 372 -8.92 5.96 -9.91
CA GLY A 372 -10.38 5.97 -9.95
C GLY A 372 -10.92 6.37 -8.56
N THR A 373 -11.97 7.17 -8.51
CA THR A 373 -12.76 7.36 -7.29
C THR A 373 -13.60 6.12 -7.05
N TYR A 374 -13.63 5.62 -5.81
CA TYR A 374 -14.56 4.55 -5.44
C TYR A 374 -15.98 5.11 -5.49
N GLN A 375 -16.79 4.71 -6.49
CA GLN A 375 -18.17 5.18 -6.70
C GLN A 375 -19.22 4.42 -5.86
N GLY A 376 -18.80 3.67 -4.83
CA GLY A 376 -19.75 3.06 -3.91
C GLY A 376 -20.53 4.15 -3.20
N LYS A 377 -21.87 4.07 -3.21
CA LYS A 377 -22.82 4.99 -2.57
C LYS A 377 -22.71 5.05 -1.03
N ALA A 378 -21.57 4.72 -0.45
CA ALA A 378 -21.29 5.06 0.93
C ALA A 378 -21.06 6.58 0.96
N LYS A 379 -22.14 7.35 1.14
CA LYS A 379 -22.01 8.63 1.81
C LYS A 379 -21.36 8.30 3.15
N ILE A 380 -20.06 8.53 3.24
CA ILE A 380 -19.39 8.57 4.54
C ILE A 380 -19.93 9.85 5.18
N GLU A 381 -21.08 9.75 5.83
CA GLU A 381 -21.46 10.71 6.85
C GLU A 381 -20.44 10.51 7.96
N VAL A 382 -19.36 11.31 7.90
CA VAL A 382 -18.47 11.47 9.04
C VAL A 382 -19.34 12.06 10.14
N SER A 383 -19.86 11.17 10.98
CA SER A 383 -20.58 11.49 12.19
C SER A 383 -19.58 12.16 13.13
N ASP A 384 -19.42 13.47 12.95
CA ASP A 384 -18.75 14.31 13.92
C ASP A 384 -19.61 14.29 15.19
N LYS A 385 -19.28 13.37 16.11
CA LYS A 385 -19.72 13.44 17.51
C LYS A 385 -19.26 14.74 18.22
N LEU A 386 -18.63 15.67 17.49
CA LEU A 386 -18.18 16.98 17.95
C LEU A 386 -18.99 18.17 17.37
N GLY A 387 -20.10 17.94 16.66
CA GLY A 387 -21.11 18.98 16.44
C GLY A 387 -20.68 20.12 15.52
N ARG A 388 -19.83 19.87 14.51
CA ARG A 388 -19.64 20.80 13.39
C ARG A 388 -20.14 20.17 12.10
N VAL A 389 -21.13 20.82 11.50
CA VAL A 389 -21.72 20.40 10.23
C VAL A 389 -20.68 20.58 9.13
N GLY A 390 -20.02 19.48 8.74
CA GLY A 390 -19.22 19.40 7.51
C GLY A 390 -20.15 19.25 6.31
N ARG A 391 -19.93 20.06 5.27
CA ARG A 391 -20.67 20.00 4.01
C ARG A 391 -20.45 18.63 3.32
N ALA A 392 -21.54 18.05 2.82
CA ALA A 392 -21.48 16.95 1.87
C ALA A 392 -20.73 17.43 0.62
N TYR A 393 -19.70 16.69 0.21
CA TYR A 393 -19.07 16.88 -1.09
C TYR A 393 -19.69 15.83 -2.03
N GLU A 394 -20.48 16.29 -2.99
CA GLU A 394 -20.56 15.60 -4.29
C GLU A 394 -19.23 15.90 -5.00
N LEU A 395 -18.48 14.85 -5.35
CA LEU A 395 -17.26 14.91 -6.15
C LEU A 395 -17.51 14.32 -7.53
#